data_AF-A0A956YGB3-F1
#
_entry.id   AF-A0A956YGB3-F1
#
_cell.length_a   1.000
_cell.length_b   1.000
_cell.length_c   1.000
_cell.angle_alpha   90.00
_cell.angle_beta   90.00
_cell.angle_gamma   90.00
#
_symmetry.space_group_name_H-M   'P 1'
#
loop_
_entity.id
_entity.type
_entity.pdbx_description
1 polymer ?
#
loop_
_entity_poly.entity_id
_entity_poly.type
_entity_poly.pdbx_seq_one_letter_code
_entity_poly.pdbx_strand_id
1 'polypeptide(L)'
;MRIPGKATAVSTQQYFQQHPGMSTAAVPGLGWQISQAGFGSYRIAAGQKHHEQALRQALQSGINLIDTSSNYGDGDSERLVGRMLAELIDADELKREQVVVVSKVGYLQGFNYALAQQRKQAGRPFPNLVKYADGLDHCIHPDFLDDQLTRSLERLNLETLDVYLLHNPEYYLSWAQRRPIPLDEARQTYYQRIRLAFDFLEQAVADGRIQSYGISSNTFPDPARSYTSTDLSQVWQIAQEISANHHFRWVQLPMNLLETGAATEASQPDGQTVLQFAEAHDLAVLVNRPLNAIVQESLTRLADVLPPSYPATPEEVSTAVDSCVQLETQFATEHLPILNLDNETQQQLLDYLAVGRMLEGNWGGFGTFQNWQDVRARFILPRSQTAVEFLSNRPNLPAETALWLDEYVEAANITLAAISAFYQEQAAKRTKRIQETAAAADPDWQAKTLSQTAVRALRSTAGITSVLVGMRQQPYVLDVLADLALPVPLQNRAASWQKMKGDSEK
;
A
#
# COMPACT_ATOMS: atom_id res chain seq x y z
N MET A 1 -29.21 -0.43 12.98
CA MET A 1 -28.84 0.73 13.83
C MET A 1 -27.33 0.87 13.72
N ARG A 2 -26.80 2.10 13.64
CA ARG A 2 -25.34 2.30 13.61
C ARG A 2 -24.74 1.91 14.97
N ILE A 3 -23.49 1.47 14.98
CA ILE A 3 -22.75 1.15 16.20
C ILE A 3 -22.50 2.46 16.95
N PRO A 4 -23.04 2.63 18.17
CA PRO A 4 -22.82 3.82 18.98
C PRO A 4 -21.43 3.81 19.60
N GLY A 5 -20.98 4.98 20.05
CA GLY A 5 -19.71 5.14 20.74
C GLY A 5 -18.53 5.46 19.83
N LYS A 6 -17.39 5.72 20.47
CA LYS A 6 -16.16 6.24 19.85
C LYS A 6 -14.97 5.95 20.76
N ALA A 7 -13.75 5.90 20.21
CA ALA A 7 -12.55 5.61 20.98
C ALA A 7 -12.41 6.55 22.20
N THR A 8 -12.08 6.02 23.37
CA THR A 8 -11.84 6.82 24.58
C THR A 8 -10.49 6.50 25.20
N ALA A 9 -9.91 7.47 25.90
CA ALA A 9 -8.65 7.27 26.63
C ALA A 9 -8.75 6.10 27.63
N VAL A 10 -9.85 6.02 28.37
CA VAL A 10 -10.07 4.97 29.38
C VAL A 10 -10.17 3.59 28.73
N SER A 11 -11.04 3.43 27.73
CA SER A 11 -11.30 2.12 27.13
C SER A 11 -10.12 1.61 26.30
N THR A 12 -9.43 2.50 25.58
CA THR A 12 -8.21 2.10 24.83
C THR A 12 -7.09 1.65 25.77
N GLN A 13 -6.91 2.28 26.94
CA GLN A 13 -5.95 1.82 27.94
C GLN A 13 -6.36 0.50 28.58
N GLN A 14 -7.63 0.34 28.94
CA GLN A 14 -8.17 -0.91 29.50
C GLN A 14 -8.01 -2.10 28.54
N TYR A 15 -8.16 -1.86 27.24
CA TYR A 15 -7.98 -2.89 26.22
C TYR A 15 -6.57 -3.52 26.26
N PHE A 16 -5.53 -2.74 26.56
CA PHE A 16 -4.17 -3.28 26.68
C PHE A 16 -3.88 -3.96 28.02
N GLN A 17 -4.71 -3.75 29.05
CA GLN A 17 -4.65 -4.58 30.26
C GLN A 17 -5.06 -6.03 29.96
N GLN A 18 -5.89 -6.24 28.92
CA GLN A 18 -6.29 -7.56 28.44
C GLN A 18 -5.26 -8.18 27.48
N HIS A 19 -4.32 -7.38 26.96
CA HIS A 19 -3.29 -7.80 25.99
C HIS A 19 -1.89 -7.44 26.52
N PRO A 20 -1.46 -8.02 27.65
CA PRO A 20 -0.17 -7.68 28.27
C PRO A 20 1.00 -8.03 27.34
N GLY A 21 2.03 -7.19 27.32
CA GLY A 21 3.23 -7.37 26.50
C GLY A 21 3.13 -6.82 25.07
N MET A 22 1.97 -6.31 24.66
CA MET A 22 1.85 -5.58 23.40
C MET A 22 2.60 -4.24 23.48
N SER A 23 3.42 -3.94 22.48
CA SER A 23 4.02 -2.62 22.35
C SER A 23 2.98 -1.58 21.88
N THR A 24 2.83 -0.51 22.66
CA THR A 24 1.80 0.52 22.44
C THR A 24 2.40 1.93 22.42
N ALA A 25 1.67 2.88 21.85
CA ALA A 25 2.00 4.30 21.85
C ALA A 25 0.81 5.13 22.35
N ALA A 26 1.08 6.17 23.14
CA ALA A 26 0.06 7.14 23.51
C ALA A 26 -0.12 8.12 22.35
N VAL A 27 -1.37 8.50 22.08
CA VAL A 27 -1.70 9.51 21.07
C VAL A 27 -1.65 10.89 21.73
N PRO A 28 -0.72 11.77 21.32
CA PRO A 28 -0.59 13.09 21.93
C PRO A 28 -1.88 13.90 21.81
N GLY A 29 -2.18 14.70 22.84
CA GLY A 29 -3.39 15.53 22.91
C GLY A 29 -4.74 14.79 23.07
N LEU A 30 -4.81 13.48 22.79
CA LEU A 30 -6.06 12.70 22.88
C LEU A 30 -6.06 11.69 24.04
N GLY A 31 -4.89 11.32 24.56
CA GLY A 31 -4.74 10.39 25.69
C GLY A 31 -5.12 8.94 25.36
N TRP A 32 -5.39 8.64 24.08
CA TRP A 32 -5.66 7.29 23.62
C TRP A 32 -4.40 6.45 23.68
N GLN A 33 -4.55 5.16 23.97
CA GLN A 33 -3.49 4.18 23.80
C GLN A 33 -3.75 3.41 22.51
N ILE A 34 -2.76 3.29 21.63
CA ILE A 34 -2.88 2.50 20.40
C ILE A 34 -1.73 1.50 20.25
N SER A 35 -1.94 0.44 19.47
CA SER A 35 -0.88 -0.50 19.10
C SER A 35 0.17 0.19 18.21
N GLN A 36 1.45 -0.11 18.44
CA GLN A 36 2.56 0.46 17.65
C GLN A 36 2.57 0.00 16.19
N ALA A 37 1.81 -1.05 15.85
CA ALA A 37 1.40 -1.32 14.47
C ALA A 37 -0.13 -1.37 14.36
N GLY A 38 -0.65 -0.74 13.32
CA GLY A 38 -2.07 -0.73 12.98
C GLY A 38 -2.39 -1.62 11.79
N PHE A 39 -3.64 -2.02 11.67
CA PHE A 39 -4.14 -2.79 10.54
C PHE A 39 -4.42 -1.86 9.36
N GLY A 40 -3.52 -1.87 8.37
CA GLY A 40 -3.72 -1.19 7.09
C GLY A 40 -4.64 -2.01 6.18
N SER A 41 -5.80 -1.46 5.85
CA SER A 41 -6.86 -2.19 5.13
C SER A 41 -6.89 -1.92 3.61
N TYR A 42 -5.78 -1.47 3.03
CA TYR A 42 -5.67 -1.36 1.57
C TYR A 42 -5.68 -2.76 0.93
N ARG A 43 -6.53 -2.95 -0.09
CA ARG A 43 -6.73 -4.24 -0.81
C ARG A 43 -7.29 -5.38 0.05
N ILE A 44 -8.01 -5.07 1.12
CA ILE A 44 -8.98 -6.03 1.69
C ILE A 44 -10.37 -5.76 1.11
N ALA A 45 -11.23 -6.77 1.14
CA ALA A 45 -12.59 -6.70 0.65
C ALA A 45 -13.47 -7.70 1.41
N ALA A 46 -14.74 -7.35 1.61
CA ALA A 46 -15.73 -8.24 2.20
C ALA A 46 -15.95 -9.49 1.32
N GLY A 47 -16.29 -10.63 1.95
CA GLY A 47 -16.49 -11.91 1.26
C GLY A 47 -15.22 -12.71 1.03
N GLN A 48 -14.04 -12.11 1.27
CA GLN A 48 -12.75 -12.80 1.20
C GLN A 48 -12.38 -13.36 2.58
N LYS A 49 -12.57 -14.68 2.77
CA LYS A 49 -12.39 -15.35 4.06
C LYS A 49 -11.04 -15.06 4.74
N HIS A 50 -9.95 -15.05 3.97
CA HIS A 50 -8.61 -14.79 4.53
C HIS A 50 -8.44 -13.33 5.01
N HIS A 51 -9.10 -12.36 4.38
CA HIS A 51 -9.11 -10.97 4.86
C HIS A 51 -9.89 -10.85 6.18
N GLU A 52 -11.04 -11.51 6.26
CA GLU A 52 -11.88 -11.53 7.46
C GLU A 52 -11.16 -12.18 8.65
N GLN A 53 -10.53 -13.33 8.41
CA GLN A 53 -9.74 -14.04 9.42
C GLN A 53 -8.54 -13.21 9.89
N ALA A 54 -7.87 -12.50 8.98
CA ALA A 54 -6.74 -11.65 9.35
C ALA A 54 -7.18 -10.45 10.20
N LEU A 55 -8.23 -9.74 9.82
CA LEU A 55 -8.74 -8.60 10.60
C LEU A 55 -9.26 -9.05 11.97
N ARG A 56 -10.00 -10.15 12.03
CA ARG A 56 -10.45 -10.77 13.29
C ARG A 56 -9.27 -11.11 14.19
N GLN A 57 -8.26 -11.79 13.66
CA GLN A 57 -7.08 -12.16 14.45
C GLN A 57 -6.32 -10.94 14.95
N ALA A 58 -6.18 -9.88 14.16
CA ALA A 58 -5.54 -8.65 14.58
C ALA A 58 -6.27 -8.02 15.79
N LEU A 59 -7.60 -7.87 15.69
CA LEU A 59 -8.44 -7.31 16.75
C LEU A 59 -8.53 -8.18 18.00
N GLN A 60 -8.51 -9.50 17.86
CA GLN A 60 -8.49 -10.41 19.02
C GLN A 60 -7.10 -10.50 19.68
N SER A 61 -6.05 -10.03 19.02
CA SER A 61 -4.67 -10.11 19.51
C SER A 61 -4.11 -8.79 20.01
N GLY A 62 -4.93 -7.75 20.17
CA GLY A 62 -4.52 -6.47 20.74
C GLY A 62 -4.22 -5.35 19.73
N ILE A 63 -4.40 -5.56 18.42
CA ILE A 63 -4.31 -4.45 17.45
C ILE A 63 -5.62 -3.67 17.50
N ASN A 64 -5.57 -2.40 17.90
CA ASN A 64 -6.75 -1.56 18.06
C ASN A 64 -6.79 -0.33 17.14
N LEU A 65 -5.82 -0.17 16.24
CA LEU A 65 -5.85 0.86 15.20
C LEU A 65 -6.17 0.22 13.84
N ILE A 66 -7.27 0.65 13.21
CA ILE A 66 -7.65 0.23 11.87
C ILE A 66 -7.60 1.44 10.94
N ASP A 67 -6.85 1.31 9.85
CA ASP A 67 -6.74 2.35 8.82
C ASP A 67 -7.42 1.90 7.53
N THR A 68 -8.45 2.62 7.10
CA THR A 68 -9.22 2.39 5.86
C THR A 68 -9.40 3.66 5.04
N SER A 69 -10.17 3.61 3.95
CA SER A 69 -10.44 4.75 3.07
C SER A 69 -11.67 4.46 2.21
N SER A 70 -12.42 5.52 1.89
CA SER A 70 -13.61 5.47 1.03
C SER A 70 -13.37 4.83 -0.35
N ASN A 71 -12.16 4.95 -0.92
CA ASN A 71 -11.81 4.39 -2.22
C ASN A 71 -11.26 2.95 -2.19
N TYR A 72 -11.00 2.37 -1.02
CA TYR A 72 -10.42 1.03 -0.93
C TYR A 72 -11.46 -0.03 -1.31
N GLY A 73 -11.31 -0.61 -2.50
CA GLY A 73 -12.26 -1.57 -3.05
C GLY A 73 -13.65 -0.96 -3.24
N ASP A 74 -13.74 0.30 -3.64
CA ASP A 74 -15.02 1.03 -3.77
C ASP A 74 -15.87 1.01 -2.47
N GLY A 75 -15.17 1.15 -1.34
CA GLY A 75 -15.74 1.14 0.01
C GLY A 75 -15.89 -0.24 0.64
N ASP A 76 -15.51 -1.33 -0.05
CA ASP A 76 -15.62 -2.69 0.50
C ASP A 76 -14.73 -2.93 1.72
N SER A 77 -13.60 -2.22 1.80
CA SER A 77 -12.77 -2.25 3.00
C SER A 77 -13.50 -1.66 4.22
N GLU A 78 -14.18 -0.52 4.07
CA GLU A 78 -15.01 0.06 5.14
C GLU A 78 -16.16 -0.88 5.53
N ARG A 79 -16.83 -1.51 4.56
CA ARG A 79 -17.90 -2.49 4.83
C ARG A 79 -17.38 -3.70 5.63
N LEU A 80 -16.21 -4.21 5.28
CA LEU A 80 -15.57 -5.30 6.00
C LEU A 80 -15.22 -4.90 7.44
N VAL A 81 -14.63 -3.72 7.63
CA VAL A 81 -14.29 -3.21 8.97
C VAL A 81 -15.55 -3.05 9.81
N GLY A 82 -16.59 -2.38 9.28
CA GLY A 82 -17.85 -2.17 10.00
C GLY A 82 -18.55 -3.46 10.41
N ARG A 83 -18.61 -4.44 9.49
CA ARG A 83 -19.16 -5.76 9.79
C ARG A 83 -18.35 -6.49 10.87
N MET A 84 -17.02 -6.49 10.78
CA MET A 84 -16.18 -7.18 11.76
C MET A 84 -16.32 -6.55 13.16
N LEU A 85 -16.39 -5.22 13.25
CA LEU A 85 -16.65 -4.55 14.53
C LEU A 85 -18.02 -4.93 15.09
N ALA A 86 -19.07 -4.94 14.27
CA ALA A 86 -20.41 -5.38 14.70
C ALA A 86 -20.37 -6.83 15.22
N GLU A 87 -19.76 -7.76 14.46
CA GLU A 87 -19.66 -9.17 14.84
C GLU A 87 -18.92 -9.37 16.18
N LEU A 88 -17.82 -8.64 16.42
CA LEU A 88 -17.05 -8.75 17.66
C LEU A 88 -17.72 -8.06 18.85
N ILE A 89 -18.44 -6.96 18.63
CA ILE A 89 -19.20 -6.26 19.67
C ILE A 89 -20.42 -7.08 20.09
N ASP A 90 -21.16 -7.62 19.13
CA ASP A 90 -22.33 -8.48 19.40
C ASP A 90 -21.93 -9.76 20.14
N ALA A 91 -20.69 -10.23 19.94
CA ALA A 91 -20.12 -11.37 20.64
C ALA A 91 -19.51 -11.03 22.03
N ASP A 92 -19.55 -9.76 22.46
CA ASP A 92 -18.89 -9.25 23.69
C ASP A 92 -17.36 -9.51 23.73
N GLU A 93 -16.74 -9.65 22.55
CA GLU A 93 -15.29 -9.84 22.40
C GLU A 93 -14.54 -8.51 22.28
N LEU A 94 -15.25 -7.42 22.00
CA LEU A 94 -14.70 -6.09 21.75
C LEU A 94 -15.72 -5.00 22.10
N LYS A 95 -15.26 -3.84 22.55
CA LYS A 95 -16.10 -2.64 22.70
C LYS A 95 -15.69 -1.58 21.69
N ARG A 96 -16.66 -0.83 21.16
CA ARG A 96 -16.40 0.23 20.17
C ARG A 96 -15.38 1.25 20.67
N GLU A 97 -15.41 1.58 21.95
CA GLU A 97 -14.54 2.55 22.61
C GLU A 97 -13.08 2.12 22.73
N GLN A 98 -12.78 0.83 22.49
CA GLN A 98 -11.44 0.26 22.56
C GLN A 98 -10.64 0.40 21.26
N VAL A 99 -11.33 0.65 20.14
CA VAL A 99 -10.74 0.67 18.79
C VAL A 99 -10.75 2.07 18.20
N VAL A 100 -9.63 2.46 17.58
CA VAL A 100 -9.50 3.68 16.79
C VAL A 100 -9.66 3.34 15.31
N VAL A 101 -10.66 3.91 14.67
CA VAL A 101 -10.92 3.75 13.23
C VAL A 101 -10.57 5.03 12.49
N VAL A 102 -9.63 4.90 11.54
CA VAL A 102 -9.21 5.96 10.63
C VAL A 102 -9.84 5.71 9.26
N SER A 103 -10.55 6.68 8.71
CA SER A 103 -10.92 6.68 7.27
C SER A 103 -10.42 7.94 6.57
N LYS A 104 -10.49 7.95 5.24
CA LYS A 104 -9.95 9.01 4.40
C LYS A 104 -10.83 9.34 3.21
N VAL A 105 -10.63 10.54 2.69
CA VAL A 105 -11.39 11.11 1.58
C VAL A 105 -10.52 11.94 0.67
N GLY A 106 -10.79 11.88 -0.63
CA GLY A 106 -10.04 12.65 -1.63
C GLY A 106 -10.23 12.07 -3.03
N TYR A 107 -10.24 10.74 -3.11
CA TYR A 107 -10.32 9.99 -4.37
C TYR A 107 -11.74 9.86 -4.91
N LEU A 108 -11.89 10.09 -6.21
CA LEU A 108 -13.08 9.76 -6.99
C LEU A 108 -12.70 8.72 -8.04
N GLN A 109 -13.02 7.47 -7.74
CA GLN A 109 -12.87 6.28 -8.58
C GLN A 109 -14.14 5.43 -8.45
N GLY A 110 -14.34 4.45 -9.33
CA GLY A 110 -15.46 3.50 -9.22
C GLY A 110 -16.82 4.20 -9.12
N PHE A 111 -17.62 3.84 -8.12
CA PHE A 111 -18.93 4.45 -7.87
C PHE A 111 -18.85 5.96 -7.68
N ASN A 112 -17.85 6.47 -6.96
CA ASN A 112 -17.70 7.91 -6.72
C ASN A 112 -17.40 8.68 -8.01
N TYR A 113 -16.67 8.08 -8.95
CA TYR A 113 -16.45 8.67 -10.27
C TYR A 113 -17.76 8.74 -11.06
N ALA A 114 -18.54 7.66 -11.09
CA ALA A 114 -19.85 7.64 -11.75
C ALA A 114 -20.82 8.68 -11.16
N LEU A 115 -20.87 8.81 -9.84
CA LEU A 115 -21.66 9.81 -9.13
C LEU A 115 -21.24 11.24 -9.52
N ALA A 116 -19.94 11.52 -9.57
CA ALA A 116 -19.43 12.83 -9.98
C ALA A 116 -19.82 13.18 -11.42
N GLN A 117 -19.75 12.21 -12.35
CA GLN A 117 -20.21 12.42 -13.73
C GLN A 117 -21.72 12.68 -13.80
N GLN A 118 -22.53 11.92 -13.05
CA GLN A 118 -23.98 12.15 -12.97
C GLN A 118 -24.31 13.54 -12.43
N ARG A 119 -23.65 13.97 -11.35
CA ARG A 119 -23.82 15.31 -10.77
C ARG A 119 -23.43 16.41 -11.76
N LYS A 120 -22.35 16.21 -12.51
CA LYS A 120 -21.92 17.12 -13.57
C LYS A 120 -22.97 17.24 -14.69
N GLN A 121 -23.52 16.11 -15.14
CA GLN A 121 -24.61 16.08 -16.14
C GLN A 121 -25.88 16.78 -15.64
N ALA A 122 -26.17 16.68 -14.34
CA ALA A 122 -27.28 17.35 -13.69
C ALA A 122 -27.00 18.84 -13.35
N GLY A 123 -25.90 19.43 -13.83
CA GLY A 123 -25.56 20.85 -13.61
C GLY A 123 -25.11 21.19 -12.18
N ARG A 124 -24.77 20.19 -11.36
CA ARG A 124 -24.38 20.35 -9.94
C ARG A 124 -23.06 19.64 -9.60
N PRO A 125 -21.98 19.87 -10.36
CA PRO A 125 -20.69 19.21 -10.12
C PRO A 125 -20.16 19.55 -8.73
N PHE A 126 -19.33 18.67 -8.16
CA PHE A 126 -18.56 19.03 -6.97
C PHE A 126 -17.60 20.19 -7.31
N PRO A 127 -17.60 21.29 -6.54
CA PRO A 127 -16.68 22.38 -6.79
C PRO A 127 -15.23 21.94 -6.58
N ASN A 128 -14.29 22.62 -7.24
CA ASN A 128 -12.84 22.39 -7.09
C ASN A 128 -12.36 20.96 -7.39
N LEU A 129 -13.14 20.16 -8.12
CA LEU A 129 -12.72 18.83 -8.57
C LEU A 129 -11.51 18.92 -9.50
N VAL A 130 -10.55 18.01 -9.30
CA VAL A 130 -9.28 17.94 -10.02
C VAL A 130 -9.22 16.63 -10.81
N LYS A 131 -9.07 16.70 -12.13
CA LYS A 131 -8.87 15.51 -12.97
C LYS A 131 -7.40 15.09 -12.95
N TYR A 132 -7.08 13.97 -12.29
CA TYR A 132 -5.69 13.51 -12.16
C TYR A 132 -5.27 12.55 -13.29
N ALA A 133 -6.12 11.58 -13.62
CA ALA A 133 -5.96 10.65 -14.74
C ALA A 133 -7.34 10.20 -15.24
N ASP A 134 -7.39 9.43 -16.34
CA ASP A 134 -8.67 8.89 -16.82
C ASP A 134 -9.25 7.89 -15.80
N GLY A 135 -10.52 8.10 -15.42
CA GLY A 135 -11.19 7.33 -14.37
C GLY A 135 -10.73 7.64 -12.94
N LEU A 136 -9.90 8.66 -12.74
CA LEU A 136 -9.36 9.06 -11.43
C LEU A 136 -9.36 10.58 -11.27
N ASP A 137 -10.35 11.06 -10.51
CA ASP A 137 -10.49 12.45 -10.09
C ASP A 137 -10.17 12.61 -8.58
N HIS A 138 -9.95 13.85 -8.15
CA HIS A 138 -9.66 14.20 -6.76
C HIS A 138 -10.46 15.41 -6.29
N CYS A 139 -10.98 15.38 -5.07
CA CYS A 139 -11.72 16.50 -4.46
C CYS A 139 -11.62 16.49 -2.93
N ILE A 140 -11.45 17.67 -2.35
CA ILE A 140 -11.51 17.92 -0.89
C ILE A 140 -12.43 19.09 -0.55
N HIS A 141 -13.35 19.45 -1.45
CA HIS A 141 -14.31 20.52 -1.21
C HIS A 141 -15.36 20.09 -0.16
N PRO A 142 -15.83 20.98 0.72
CA PRO A 142 -16.85 20.67 1.73
C PRO A 142 -18.05 19.84 1.24
N ASP A 143 -18.68 20.19 0.11
CA ASP A 143 -19.76 19.39 -0.50
C ASP A 143 -19.42 17.92 -0.74
N PHE A 144 -18.17 17.63 -1.14
CA PHE A 144 -17.72 16.26 -1.35
C PHE A 144 -17.37 15.59 -0.03
N LEU A 145 -16.73 16.32 0.89
CA LEU A 145 -16.41 15.81 2.23
C LEU A 145 -17.68 15.40 2.98
N ASP A 146 -18.75 16.19 2.90
CA ASP A 146 -20.01 15.89 3.57
C ASP A 146 -20.71 14.64 3.03
N ASP A 147 -20.82 14.53 1.70
CA ASP A 147 -21.38 13.35 1.04
C ASP A 147 -20.56 12.09 1.39
N GLN A 148 -19.24 12.17 1.32
CA GLN A 148 -18.38 11.01 1.57
C GLN A 148 -18.30 10.63 3.04
N LEU A 149 -18.28 11.58 3.97
CA LEU A 149 -18.31 11.29 5.40
C LEU A 149 -19.60 10.57 5.78
N THR A 150 -20.75 11.01 5.25
CA THR A 150 -22.04 10.33 5.44
C THR A 150 -21.97 8.88 4.99
N ARG A 151 -21.47 8.64 3.77
CA ARG A 151 -21.37 7.28 3.20
C ARG A 151 -20.34 6.41 3.91
N SER A 152 -19.22 6.98 4.37
CA SER A 152 -18.22 6.27 5.15
C SER A 152 -18.80 5.81 6.48
N LEU A 153 -19.54 6.66 7.20
CA LEU A 153 -20.25 6.28 8.43
C LEU A 153 -21.29 5.18 8.18
N GLU A 154 -21.98 5.19 7.04
CA GLU A 154 -22.92 4.13 6.63
C GLU A 154 -22.20 2.80 6.36
N ARG A 155 -21.12 2.81 5.56
CA ARG A 155 -20.37 1.59 5.23
C ARG A 155 -19.67 0.98 6.44
N LEU A 156 -19.08 1.82 7.29
CA LEU A 156 -18.47 1.40 8.56
C LEU A 156 -19.52 1.04 9.62
N ASN A 157 -20.79 1.39 9.40
CA ASN A 157 -21.86 1.25 10.38
C ASN A 157 -21.54 1.93 11.73
N LEU A 158 -20.96 3.14 11.72
CA LEU A 158 -20.56 3.88 12.92
C LEU A 158 -21.35 5.18 13.08
N GLU A 159 -21.68 5.57 14.31
CA GLU A 159 -22.20 6.91 14.59
C GLU A 159 -21.12 7.99 14.50
N THR A 160 -19.92 7.70 15.04
CA THR A 160 -18.77 8.60 15.04
C THR A 160 -17.53 7.89 14.53
N LEU A 161 -16.80 8.53 13.61
CA LEU A 161 -15.48 8.10 13.16
C LEU A 161 -14.41 8.72 14.07
N ASP A 162 -13.36 7.98 14.45
CA ASP A 162 -12.35 8.53 15.37
C ASP A 162 -11.43 9.53 14.67
N VAL A 163 -11.03 9.20 13.45
CA VAL A 163 -10.09 10.01 12.67
C VAL A 163 -10.52 10.06 11.21
N TYR A 164 -10.58 11.27 10.65
CA TYR A 164 -10.84 11.47 9.22
C TYR A 164 -9.70 12.22 8.55
N LEU A 165 -9.09 11.64 7.51
CA LEU A 165 -7.94 12.24 6.84
C LEU A 165 -8.28 12.74 5.44
N LEU A 166 -7.78 13.93 5.08
CA LEU A 166 -7.68 14.32 3.68
C LEU A 166 -6.62 13.42 3.00
N HIS A 167 -6.99 12.77 1.91
CA HIS A 167 -6.18 11.77 1.24
C HIS A 167 -5.52 12.37 0.00
N ASN A 168 -4.19 12.49 0.06
CA ASN A 168 -3.30 13.01 -0.97
C ASN A 168 -3.77 14.34 -1.58
N PRO A 169 -4.00 15.38 -0.76
CA PRO A 169 -4.42 16.70 -1.26
C PRO A 169 -3.44 17.26 -2.31
N GLU A 170 -2.16 16.86 -2.27
CA GLU A 170 -1.13 17.24 -3.25
C GLU A 170 -1.45 16.89 -4.71
N TYR A 171 -2.48 16.07 -4.98
CA TYR A 171 -2.94 15.80 -6.35
C TYR A 171 -3.37 17.06 -7.09
N TYR A 172 -3.81 18.09 -6.35
CA TYR A 172 -4.00 19.42 -6.92
C TYR A 172 -2.67 20.02 -7.43
N LEU A 173 -1.58 19.91 -6.66
CA LEU A 173 -0.27 20.39 -7.07
C LEU A 173 0.27 19.59 -8.26
N SER A 174 0.11 18.26 -8.28
CA SER A 174 0.50 17.44 -9.44
C SER A 174 -0.28 17.83 -10.70
N TRP A 175 -1.57 18.16 -10.56
CA TRP A 175 -2.40 18.68 -11.64
C TRP A 175 -1.93 20.07 -12.09
N ALA A 176 -1.57 20.95 -11.15
CA ALA A 176 -1.08 22.30 -11.44
C ALA A 176 0.31 22.28 -12.09
N GLN A 177 1.17 21.32 -11.75
CA GLN A 177 2.50 21.15 -12.35
C GLN A 177 2.46 20.79 -13.83
N ARG A 178 1.46 20.01 -14.25
CA ARG A 178 1.19 19.72 -15.67
C ARG A 178 0.59 20.94 -16.40
N ARG A 179 0.23 21.96 -15.61
CA ARG A 179 -0.22 23.34 -15.90
C ARG A 179 0.96 24.29 -16.15
N PRO A 180 0.91 25.36 -16.97
CA PRO A 180 1.87 26.45 -16.82
C PRO A 180 1.48 27.37 -15.65
N ILE A 181 1.13 26.80 -14.48
CA ILE A 181 0.73 27.55 -13.29
C ILE A 181 1.98 27.78 -12.42
N PRO A 182 2.34 29.04 -12.12
CA PRO A 182 3.45 29.35 -11.21
C PRO A 182 3.30 28.68 -9.84
N LEU A 183 4.41 28.24 -9.25
CA LEU A 183 4.40 27.49 -7.99
C LEU A 183 3.72 28.25 -6.85
N ASP A 184 3.97 29.55 -6.72
CA ASP A 184 3.40 30.36 -5.63
C ASP A 184 1.87 30.47 -5.74
N GLU A 185 1.34 30.65 -6.96
CA GLU A 185 -0.10 30.67 -7.24
C GLU A 185 -0.74 29.29 -6.96
N ALA A 186 -0.06 28.22 -7.38
CA ALA A 186 -0.51 26.86 -7.10
C ALA A 186 -0.54 26.60 -5.58
N ARG A 187 0.51 26.97 -4.84
CA ARG A 187 0.58 26.81 -3.37
C ARG A 187 -0.49 27.62 -2.66
N GLN A 188 -0.72 28.88 -3.06
CA GLN A 188 -1.78 29.70 -2.49
C GLN A 188 -3.15 29.02 -2.62
N THR A 189 -3.47 28.54 -3.82
CA THR A 189 -4.74 27.84 -4.07
C THR A 189 -4.82 26.52 -3.32
N TYR A 190 -3.70 25.79 -3.26
CA TYR A 190 -3.61 24.51 -2.54
C TYR A 190 -3.96 24.66 -1.05
N TYR A 191 -3.30 25.60 -0.36
CA TYR A 191 -3.54 25.85 1.05
C TYR A 191 -4.91 26.48 1.32
N GLN A 192 -5.44 27.29 0.40
CA GLN A 192 -6.82 27.76 0.49
C GLN A 192 -7.84 26.61 0.44
N ARG A 193 -7.61 25.59 -0.40
CA ARG A 193 -8.46 24.39 -0.46
C ARG A 193 -8.40 23.58 0.84
N ILE A 194 -7.22 23.49 1.45
CA ILE A 194 -7.03 22.83 2.76
C ILE A 194 -7.76 23.61 3.86
N ARG A 195 -7.67 24.95 3.88
CA ARG A 195 -8.42 25.79 4.82
C ARG A 195 -9.92 25.53 4.75
N LEU A 196 -10.52 25.57 3.56
CA LEU A 196 -11.95 25.29 3.37
C LEU A 196 -12.33 23.88 3.86
N ALA A 197 -11.47 22.90 3.62
CA ALA A 197 -11.68 21.55 4.11
C ALA A 197 -11.62 21.48 5.64
N PHE A 198 -10.66 22.18 6.26
CA PHE A 198 -10.51 22.21 7.72
C PHE A 198 -11.67 22.92 8.41
N ASP A 199 -12.20 24.02 7.85
CA ASP A 199 -13.40 24.68 8.36
C ASP A 199 -14.59 23.69 8.42
N PHE A 200 -14.78 22.88 7.37
CA PHE A 200 -15.80 21.82 7.36
C PHE A 200 -15.50 20.72 8.40
N LEU A 201 -14.24 20.30 8.53
CA LEU A 201 -13.85 19.22 9.45
C LEU A 201 -14.02 19.63 10.91
N GLU A 202 -13.74 20.89 11.27
CA GLU A 202 -14.05 21.42 12.60
C GLU A 202 -15.56 21.38 12.89
N GLN A 203 -16.39 21.73 11.90
CA GLN A 203 -17.84 21.59 12.05
C GLN A 203 -18.25 20.12 12.22
N ALA A 204 -17.66 19.20 11.45
CA ALA A 204 -17.93 17.77 11.60
C ALA A 204 -17.52 17.22 12.98
N VAL A 205 -16.50 17.79 13.62
CA VAL A 205 -16.16 17.51 15.03
C VAL A 205 -17.23 18.06 15.97
N ALA A 206 -17.64 19.32 15.79
CA ALA A 206 -18.69 19.94 16.60
C ALA A 206 -20.01 19.18 16.53
N ASP A 207 -20.34 18.63 15.35
CA ASP A 207 -21.52 17.79 15.11
C ASP A 207 -21.37 16.36 15.63
N GLY A 208 -20.19 15.99 16.16
CA GLY A 208 -19.91 14.66 16.70
C GLY A 208 -19.78 13.55 15.66
N ARG A 209 -19.67 13.88 14.37
CA ARG A 209 -19.52 12.90 13.27
C ARG A 209 -18.11 12.33 13.21
N ILE A 210 -17.12 13.14 13.59
CA ILE A 210 -15.71 12.73 13.73
C ILE A 210 -15.15 13.20 15.09
N GLN A 211 -14.12 12.54 15.64
CA GLN A 211 -13.43 13.04 16.86
C GLN A 211 -12.24 13.95 16.55
N SER A 212 -11.53 13.69 15.46
CA SER A 212 -10.35 14.44 15.06
C SER A 212 -10.08 14.24 13.56
N TYR A 213 -9.18 15.04 13.01
CA TYR A 213 -8.85 14.95 11.59
C TYR A 213 -7.36 15.17 11.32
N GLY A 214 -6.98 14.94 10.06
CA GLY A 214 -5.59 15.01 9.64
C GLY A 214 -5.40 15.02 8.12
N ILE A 215 -4.15 14.85 7.70
CA ILE A 215 -3.78 14.70 6.29
C ILE A 215 -2.95 13.44 6.11
N SER A 216 -3.29 12.65 5.11
CA SER A 216 -2.45 11.62 4.51
C SER A 216 -1.84 12.18 3.25
N SER A 217 -0.52 12.38 3.22
CA SER A 217 0.19 12.92 2.06
C SER A 217 1.45 12.11 1.78
N ASN A 218 1.64 11.76 0.50
CA ASN A 218 2.85 11.08 0.06
C ASN A 218 4.05 12.02 -0.03
N THR A 219 3.82 13.33 -0.02
CA THR A 219 4.85 14.35 -0.26
C THR A 219 5.24 15.15 0.97
N PHE A 220 4.73 14.77 2.15
CA PHE A 220 5.29 15.23 3.43
C PHE A 220 6.79 14.97 3.56
N PRO A 221 7.32 13.80 3.13
CA PRO A 221 8.75 13.52 3.17
C PRO A 221 9.57 14.20 2.07
N ASP A 222 8.93 14.89 1.11
CA ASP A 222 9.64 15.47 -0.03
C ASP A 222 10.41 16.73 0.36
N PRO A 223 11.50 17.07 -0.35
CA PRO A 223 12.18 18.35 -0.19
C PRO A 223 11.23 19.53 -0.40
N ALA A 224 11.37 20.60 0.40
CA ALA A 224 10.53 21.80 0.33
C ALA A 224 10.53 22.50 -1.05
N ARG A 225 11.58 22.28 -1.86
CA ARG A 225 11.69 22.77 -3.24
C ARG A 225 10.84 21.99 -4.26
N SER A 226 10.34 20.81 -3.90
CA SER A 226 9.49 20.02 -4.77
C SER A 226 8.18 20.77 -5.02
N TYR A 227 7.74 20.79 -6.29
CA TYR A 227 6.50 21.46 -6.69
C TYR A 227 5.29 20.89 -5.93
N THR A 228 5.30 19.58 -5.69
CA THR A 228 4.20 18.83 -5.07
C THR A 228 4.36 18.64 -3.56
N SER A 229 5.41 19.20 -2.94
CA SER A 229 5.63 19.07 -1.49
C SER A 229 4.48 19.72 -0.70
N THR A 230 4.02 19.00 0.32
CA THR A 230 3.08 19.53 1.32
C THR A 230 3.88 19.98 2.54
N ASP A 231 3.79 21.25 2.88
CA ASP A 231 4.46 21.84 4.05
C ASP A 231 3.57 21.67 5.29
N LEU A 232 4.01 20.85 6.23
CA LEU A 232 3.25 20.57 7.45
C LEU A 232 3.14 21.81 8.34
N SER A 233 4.14 22.69 8.33
CA SER A 233 4.11 23.94 9.10
C SER A 233 3.01 24.89 8.62
N GLN A 234 2.81 24.99 7.31
CA GLN A 234 1.70 25.77 6.72
C GLN A 234 0.34 25.14 7.05
N VAL A 235 0.24 23.81 6.97
CA VAL A 235 -0.99 23.09 7.38
C VAL A 235 -1.33 23.34 8.85
N TRP A 236 -0.33 23.27 9.72
CA TRP A 236 -0.49 23.55 11.15
C TRP A 236 -0.92 24.99 11.42
N GLN A 237 -0.30 25.96 10.73
CA GLN A 237 -0.69 27.38 10.83
C GLN A 237 -2.16 27.59 10.44
N ILE A 238 -2.63 26.97 9.35
CA ILE A 238 -4.04 27.04 8.93
C ILE A 238 -4.97 26.55 10.04
N ALA A 239 -4.66 25.42 10.67
CA ALA A 239 -5.47 24.87 11.76
C ALA A 239 -5.54 25.84 12.96
N GLN A 240 -4.40 26.41 13.39
CA GLN A 240 -4.36 27.39 14.47
C GLN A 240 -5.15 28.67 14.16
N GLU A 241 -5.08 29.16 12.93
CA GLU A 241 -5.81 30.34 12.50
C GLU A 241 -7.33 30.10 12.42
N ILE A 242 -7.79 28.87 12.19
CA ILE A 242 -9.22 28.50 12.23
C ILE A 242 -9.73 28.50 13.67
N SER A 243 -8.99 27.86 14.58
CA SER A 243 -9.37 27.78 15.98
C SER A 243 -8.14 27.49 16.85
N ALA A 244 -7.99 28.21 17.96
CA ALA A 244 -6.94 27.89 18.95
C ALA A 244 -7.10 26.49 19.57
N ASN A 245 -8.32 25.95 19.55
CA ASN A 245 -8.65 24.60 20.04
C ASN A 245 -9.01 23.67 18.88
N HIS A 246 -8.34 23.80 17.73
CA HIS A 246 -8.57 22.93 16.57
C HIS A 246 -8.30 21.45 16.88
N HIS A 247 -8.84 20.55 16.04
CA HIS A 247 -8.79 19.09 16.17
C HIS A 247 -7.92 18.40 15.11
N PHE A 248 -7.12 19.18 14.37
CA PHE A 248 -6.02 18.64 13.56
C PHE A 248 -4.98 17.94 14.45
N ARG A 249 -4.89 16.61 14.39
CA ARG A 249 -4.01 15.80 15.25
C ARG A 249 -3.21 14.74 14.51
N TRP A 250 -3.48 14.50 13.23
CA TRP A 250 -2.97 13.31 12.54
C TRP A 250 -2.24 13.63 11.23
N VAL A 251 -1.07 13.03 11.08
CA VAL A 251 -0.27 13.03 9.85
C VAL A 251 -0.05 11.59 9.43
N GLN A 252 -0.35 11.26 8.18
CA GLN A 252 -0.01 9.98 7.60
C GLN A 252 0.96 10.18 6.42
N LEU A 253 2.08 9.48 6.46
CA LEU A 253 3.16 9.65 5.49
C LEU A 253 3.88 8.34 5.18
N PRO A 254 4.49 8.21 3.98
CA PRO A 254 5.26 7.05 3.64
C PRO A 254 6.64 7.10 4.31
N MET A 255 7.04 5.99 4.91
CA MET A 255 8.39 5.80 5.41
C MET A 255 8.71 4.31 5.52
N ASN A 256 9.92 3.93 5.15
CA ASN A 256 10.45 2.57 5.32
C ASN A 256 11.98 2.57 5.23
N LEU A 257 12.60 1.39 5.22
CA LEU A 257 14.06 1.23 5.17
C LEU A 257 14.71 1.85 3.91
N LEU A 258 13.94 2.12 2.86
CA LEU A 258 14.43 2.70 1.60
C LEU A 258 13.86 4.12 1.35
N GLU A 259 12.60 4.38 1.70
CA GLU A 259 11.98 5.71 1.70
C GLU A 259 12.21 6.38 3.07
N THR A 260 13.40 6.96 3.30
CA THR A 260 13.80 7.49 4.61
C THR A 260 13.42 8.96 4.85
N GLY A 261 12.87 9.64 3.84
CA GLY A 261 12.79 11.10 3.78
C GLY A 261 12.11 11.77 4.97
N ALA A 262 11.13 11.11 5.60
CA ALA A 262 10.43 11.67 6.75
C ALA A 262 11.35 11.92 7.96
N ALA A 263 12.43 11.14 8.08
CA ALA A 263 13.43 11.26 9.13
C ALA A 263 14.75 11.93 8.67
N THR A 264 14.92 12.19 7.37
CA THR A 264 16.21 12.62 6.80
C THR A 264 16.15 13.91 5.98
N GLU A 265 14.99 14.27 5.43
CA GLU A 265 14.79 15.52 4.70
C GLU A 265 14.40 16.66 5.65
N ALA A 266 15.26 17.67 5.72
CA ALA A 266 14.99 18.92 6.42
C ALA A 266 14.07 19.81 5.58
N SER A 267 12.79 19.45 5.51
CA SER A 267 11.78 20.14 4.70
C SER A 267 10.94 21.16 5.47
N GLN A 268 11.06 21.21 6.79
CA GLN A 268 10.27 22.08 7.68
C GLN A 268 11.11 23.27 8.18
N PRO A 269 10.48 24.29 8.82
CA PRO A 269 11.20 25.42 9.42
C PRO A 269 12.34 24.98 10.36
N ASP A 270 13.32 25.86 10.53
CA ASP A 270 14.51 25.63 11.37
C ASP A 270 15.34 24.38 11.01
N GLY A 271 15.19 23.89 9.78
CA GLY A 271 15.88 22.69 9.30
C GLY A 271 15.35 21.38 9.89
N GLN A 272 14.12 21.41 10.41
CA GLN A 272 13.47 20.22 10.96
C GLN A 272 13.01 19.26 9.85
N THR A 273 12.95 17.98 10.18
CA THR A 273 12.21 17.00 9.39
C THR A 273 10.72 17.04 9.73
N VAL A 274 9.88 16.43 8.88
CA VAL A 274 8.45 16.34 9.17
C VAL A 274 8.14 15.57 10.46
N LEU A 275 8.95 14.55 10.82
CA LEU A 275 8.80 13.84 12.10
C LEU A 275 9.13 14.73 13.30
N GLN A 276 10.21 15.52 13.21
CA GLN A 276 10.60 16.44 14.29
C GLN A 276 9.55 17.54 14.47
N PHE A 277 9.04 18.09 13.36
CA PHE A 277 7.97 19.08 13.42
C PHE A 277 6.70 18.50 14.03
N ALA A 278 6.30 17.28 13.65
CA ALA A 278 5.13 16.62 14.22
C ALA A 278 5.28 16.36 15.73
N GLU A 279 6.45 15.89 16.16
CA GLU A 279 6.75 15.67 17.59
C GLU A 279 6.70 16.98 18.38
N ALA A 280 7.25 18.08 17.86
CA ALA A 280 7.25 19.38 18.53
C ALA A 280 5.84 20.00 18.70
N HIS A 281 4.85 19.51 17.94
CA HIS A 281 3.47 20.02 17.93
C HIS A 281 2.44 18.99 18.41
N ASP A 282 2.89 17.92 19.08
CA ASP A 282 2.02 16.85 19.59
C ASP A 282 1.09 16.27 18.49
N LEU A 283 1.61 16.07 17.28
CA LEU A 283 0.91 15.42 16.18
C LEU A 283 1.20 13.91 16.18
N ALA A 284 0.14 13.12 16.02
CA ALA A 284 0.26 11.69 15.84
C ALA A 284 0.66 11.35 14.40
N VAL A 285 1.72 10.54 14.24
CA VAL A 285 2.23 10.12 12.93
C VAL A 285 1.91 8.66 12.67
N LEU A 286 1.20 8.42 11.57
CA LEU A 286 0.91 7.11 11.02
C LEU A 286 1.83 6.86 9.81
N VAL A 287 2.65 5.83 9.88
CA VAL A 287 3.51 5.46 8.73
C VAL A 287 2.76 4.51 7.81
N ASN A 288 2.61 4.87 6.53
CA ASN A 288 2.15 3.96 5.48
C ASN A 288 3.33 3.46 4.61
N ARG A 289 3.07 2.45 3.78
CA ARG A 289 4.09 1.73 2.97
C ARG A 289 5.30 1.19 3.76
N PRO A 290 5.16 0.66 4.99
CA PRO A 290 6.33 0.16 5.74
C PRO A 290 7.02 -1.01 5.06
N LEU A 291 6.30 -1.80 4.25
CA LEU A 291 6.79 -3.02 3.61
C LEU A 291 6.80 -2.98 2.07
N ASN A 292 6.42 -1.84 1.47
CA ASN A 292 6.21 -1.70 0.03
C ASN A 292 6.85 -0.40 -0.44
N ALA A 293 8.18 -0.42 -0.50
CA ALA A 293 8.96 0.75 -0.85
C ALA A 293 8.81 1.10 -2.34
N ILE A 294 8.73 2.38 -2.65
CA ILE A 294 8.79 2.88 -4.03
C ILE A 294 10.15 3.56 -4.21
N VAL A 295 11.02 2.94 -5.01
CA VAL A 295 12.37 3.44 -5.30
C VAL A 295 12.52 3.52 -6.80
N GLN A 296 12.87 4.69 -7.34
CA GLN A 296 13.00 4.92 -8.79
C GLN A 296 11.77 4.40 -9.57
N GLU A 297 10.56 4.74 -9.10
CA GLU A 297 9.27 4.30 -9.68
C GLU A 297 9.01 2.78 -9.64
N SER A 298 9.89 1.99 -9.03
CA SER A 298 9.77 0.54 -8.90
C SER A 298 9.37 0.13 -7.49
N LEU A 299 8.46 -0.84 -7.39
CA LEU A 299 8.00 -1.41 -6.13
C LEU A 299 9.02 -2.43 -5.60
N THR A 300 9.57 -2.17 -4.42
CA THR A 300 10.41 -3.10 -3.68
C THR A 300 9.70 -3.55 -2.41
N ARG A 301 9.41 -4.85 -2.29
CA ARG A 301 8.81 -5.42 -1.09
C ARG A 301 9.88 -5.67 -0.03
N LEU A 302 9.67 -5.17 1.19
CA LEU A 302 10.54 -5.40 2.36
C LEU A 302 10.01 -6.58 3.18
N ALA A 303 10.08 -7.77 2.60
CA ALA A 303 9.69 -9.02 3.25
C ALA A 303 10.63 -10.13 2.76
N ASP A 304 10.75 -11.20 3.55
CA ASP A 304 11.68 -12.27 3.22
C ASP A 304 11.36 -12.94 1.89
N VAL A 305 12.41 -13.15 1.10
CA VAL A 305 12.39 -14.01 -0.07
C VAL A 305 13.35 -15.16 0.20
N LEU A 306 12.81 -16.37 0.27
CA LEU A 306 13.64 -17.57 0.40
C LEU A 306 14.47 -17.73 -0.88
N PRO A 307 15.76 -18.07 -0.80
CA PRO A 307 16.55 -18.39 -1.99
C PRO A 307 15.97 -19.64 -2.68
N PRO A 308 16.12 -19.77 -4.00
CA PRO A 308 15.72 -20.97 -4.71
C PRO A 308 16.58 -22.16 -4.26
N SER A 309 16.02 -23.37 -4.29
CA SER A 309 16.78 -24.60 -4.01
C SER A 309 17.94 -24.79 -4.99
N TYR A 310 17.74 -24.37 -6.23
CA TYR A 310 18.73 -24.39 -7.31
C TYR A 310 18.74 -23.01 -7.98
N PRO A 311 19.68 -22.11 -7.61
CA PRO A 311 19.86 -20.84 -8.29
C PRO A 311 20.27 -21.07 -9.76
N ALA A 312 19.75 -20.23 -10.65
CA ALA A 312 20.15 -20.24 -12.05
C ALA A 312 21.11 -19.08 -12.35
N THR A 313 22.16 -19.35 -13.12
CA THR A 313 23.09 -18.38 -13.70
C THR A 313 22.49 -17.75 -14.97
N PRO A 314 22.96 -16.58 -15.41
CA PRO A 314 22.57 -16.00 -16.70
C PRO A 314 22.78 -16.94 -17.89
N GLU A 315 23.82 -17.76 -17.86
CA GLU A 315 24.18 -18.72 -18.90
C GLU A 315 23.16 -19.88 -18.95
N GLU A 316 22.78 -20.43 -17.80
CA GLU A 316 21.74 -21.46 -17.70
C GLU A 316 20.37 -20.92 -18.14
N VAL A 317 20.02 -19.69 -17.76
CA VAL A 317 18.77 -19.05 -18.22
C VAL A 317 18.77 -18.89 -19.73
N SER A 318 19.85 -18.37 -20.30
CA SER A 318 19.96 -18.16 -21.76
C SER A 318 19.88 -19.50 -22.50
N THR A 319 20.56 -20.54 -22.00
CA THR A 319 20.52 -21.89 -22.58
C THR A 319 19.10 -22.46 -22.58
N ALA A 320 18.34 -22.28 -21.49
CA ALA A 320 16.96 -22.73 -21.40
C ALA A 320 16.05 -21.99 -22.39
N VAL A 321 16.20 -20.66 -22.47
CA VAL A 321 15.47 -19.82 -23.45
C VAL A 321 15.77 -20.27 -24.88
N ASP A 322 17.05 -20.43 -25.24
CA ASP A 322 17.46 -20.85 -26.59
C ASP A 322 16.88 -22.23 -26.95
N SER A 323 16.87 -23.17 -26.01
CA SER A 323 16.26 -24.49 -26.20
C SER A 323 14.76 -24.40 -26.48
N CYS A 324 14.06 -23.52 -25.76
CA CYS A 324 12.63 -23.27 -25.97
C CYS A 324 12.36 -22.60 -27.34
N VAL A 325 13.18 -21.62 -27.74
CA VAL A 325 13.11 -20.96 -29.06
C VAL A 325 13.31 -21.95 -30.20
N GLN A 326 14.23 -22.92 -30.05
CA GLN A 326 14.47 -23.97 -31.04
C GLN A 326 13.21 -24.82 -31.26
N LEU A 327 12.55 -25.27 -30.19
CA LEU A 327 11.31 -26.04 -30.26
C LEU A 327 10.16 -25.22 -30.85
N GLU A 328 10.06 -23.93 -30.54
CA GLU A 328 9.08 -23.03 -31.14
C GLU A 328 9.30 -22.81 -32.63
N THR A 329 10.57 -22.81 -33.07
CA THR A 329 10.93 -22.72 -34.48
C THR A 329 10.55 -24.02 -35.19
N GLN A 330 10.87 -25.16 -34.59
CA GLN A 330 10.49 -26.49 -35.09
C GLN A 330 8.97 -26.61 -35.25
N PHE A 331 8.18 -26.15 -34.28
CA PHE A 331 6.72 -26.13 -34.40
C PHE A 331 6.25 -25.37 -35.63
N ALA A 332 6.77 -24.16 -35.84
CA ALA A 332 6.36 -23.31 -36.94
C ALA A 332 6.70 -23.94 -38.31
N THR A 333 7.84 -24.63 -38.42
CA THR A 333 8.33 -25.16 -39.70
C THR A 333 7.87 -26.59 -40.00
N GLU A 334 7.72 -27.45 -38.99
CA GLU A 334 7.52 -28.88 -39.15
C GLU A 334 6.13 -29.34 -38.72
N HIS A 335 5.59 -28.81 -37.62
CA HIS A 335 4.33 -29.31 -37.04
C HIS A 335 3.10 -28.48 -37.42
N LEU A 336 3.21 -27.15 -37.46
CA LEU A 336 2.08 -26.29 -37.80
C LEU A 336 1.49 -26.56 -39.20
N PRO A 337 2.29 -26.77 -40.27
CA PRO A 337 1.77 -27.01 -41.61
C PRO A 337 0.94 -28.30 -41.73
N ILE A 338 1.24 -29.32 -40.93
CA ILE A 338 0.55 -30.63 -41.00
C ILE A 338 -0.77 -30.66 -40.23
N LEU A 339 -1.07 -29.65 -39.41
CA LEU A 339 -2.29 -29.61 -38.60
C LEU A 339 -3.53 -29.19 -39.38
N ASN A 340 -3.39 -28.67 -40.61
CA ASN A 340 -4.50 -28.22 -41.48
C ASN A 340 -5.50 -27.29 -40.76
N LEU A 341 -4.97 -26.26 -40.10
CA LEU A 341 -5.75 -25.24 -39.39
C LEU A 341 -6.00 -24.02 -40.30
N ASP A 342 -7.03 -23.24 -40.01
CA ASP A 342 -7.21 -21.92 -40.65
C ASP A 342 -6.12 -20.93 -40.21
N ASN A 343 -5.89 -19.89 -41.02
CA ASN A 343 -4.80 -18.94 -40.80
C ASN A 343 -4.89 -18.20 -39.46
N GLU A 344 -6.10 -17.93 -38.95
CA GLU A 344 -6.28 -17.22 -37.68
C GLU A 344 -5.83 -18.10 -36.51
N THR A 345 -6.29 -19.36 -36.50
CA THR A 345 -5.86 -20.35 -35.49
C THR A 345 -4.35 -20.62 -35.57
N GLN A 346 -3.77 -20.69 -36.77
CA GLN A 346 -2.32 -20.87 -36.93
C GLN A 346 -1.52 -19.73 -36.29
N GLN A 347 -1.91 -18.48 -36.57
CA GLN A 347 -1.24 -17.31 -36.01
C GLN A 347 -1.39 -17.27 -34.48
N GLN A 348 -2.59 -17.58 -33.97
CA GLN A 348 -2.83 -17.62 -32.52
C GLN A 348 -1.94 -18.64 -31.81
N LEU A 349 -1.76 -19.83 -32.39
CA LEU A 349 -0.87 -20.85 -31.81
C LEU A 349 0.59 -20.41 -31.80
N LEU A 350 1.07 -19.79 -32.88
CA LEU A 350 2.43 -19.21 -32.91
C LEU A 350 2.60 -18.17 -31.79
N ASP A 351 1.63 -17.27 -31.62
CA ASP A 351 1.67 -16.19 -30.63
C ASP A 351 1.53 -16.69 -29.19
N TYR A 352 0.91 -17.84 -28.97
CA TYR A 352 0.65 -18.39 -27.63
C TYR A 352 1.74 -19.37 -27.20
N LEU A 353 2.40 -20.05 -28.16
CA LEU A 353 3.53 -20.93 -27.92
C LEU A 353 4.87 -20.20 -27.92
N ALA A 354 4.95 -18.92 -28.33
CA ALA A 354 6.18 -18.11 -28.39
C ALA A 354 6.73 -17.68 -27.01
N VAL A 355 6.83 -18.59 -26.04
CA VAL A 355 7.35 -18.34 -24.69
C VAL A 355 8.82 -17.96 -24.72
N GLY A 356 9.67 -18.81 -25.28
CA GLY A 356 11.09 -18.60 -25.54
C GLY A 356 11.32 -17.35 -26.36
N ARG A 357 10.65 -17.18 -27.51
CA ARG A 357 10.80 -15.98 -28.36
C ARG A 357 10.44 -14.68 -27.66
N MET A 358 9.44 -14.68 -26.78
CA MET A 358 9.13 -13.50 -25.96
C MET A 358 10.22 -13.18 -24.92
N LEU A 359 10.97 -14.19 -24.46
CA LEU A 359 11.98 -14.09 -23.42
C LEU A 359 13.39 -13.89 -23.98
N GLU A 360 13.62 -14.28 -25.22
CA GLU A 360 14.85 -14.07 -25.97
C GLU A 360 15.22 -12.57 -25.98
N GLY A 361 16.43 -12.26 -25.50
CA GLY A 361 16.92 -10.89 -25.36
C GLY A 361 16.23 -10.01 -24.30
N ASN A 362 15.11 -10.47 -23.72
CA ASN A 362 14.26 -9.66 -22.85
C ASN A 362 14.18 -10.18 -21.41
N TRP A 363 14.61 -11.42 -21.14
CA TRP A 363 14.43 -12.06 -19.83
C TRP A 363 15.11 -11.32 -18.67
N GLY A 364 16.14 -10.50 -18.92
CA GLY A 364 16.78 -9.65 -17.90
C GLY A 364 16.04 -8.35 -17.57
N GLY A 365 15.02 -7.99 -18.37
CA GLY A 365 14.35 -6.68 -18.33
C GLY A 365 13.21 -6.54 -17.30
N PHE A 366 12.89 -7.57 -16.51
CA PHE A 366 11.75 -7.50 -15.60
C PHE A 366 12.00 -6.67 -14.33
N GLY A 367 13.23 -6.33 -14.01
CA GLY A 367 13.59 -5.49 -12.86
C GLY A 367 13.45 -6.17 -11.48
N THR A 368 12.27 -6.67 -11.12
CA THR A 368 12.01 -7.32 -9.82
C THR A 368 11.41 -8.71 -9.96
N PHE A 369 11.62 -9.55 -8.94
CA PHE A 369 11.02 -10.88 -8.86
C PHE A 369 9.48 -10.84 -8.89
N GLN A 370 8.87 -9.83 -8.27
CA GLN A 370 7.41 -9.68 -8.29
C GLN A 370 6.90 -9.36 -9.71
N ASN A 371 7.58 -8.44 -10.42
CA ASN A 371 7.20 -8.12 -11.79
C ASN A 371 7.33 -9.34 -12.71
N TRP A 372 8.41 -10.11 -12.56
CA TRP A 372 8.55 -11.39 -13.27
C TRP A 372 7.39 -12.35 -12.96
N GLN A 373 7.05 -12.54 -11.68
CA GLN A 373 5.92 -13.41 -11.31
C GLN A 373 4.59 -12.93 -11.90
N ASP A 374 4.35 -11.62 -11.93
CA ASP A 374 3.13 -11.05 -12.48
C ASP A 374 3.05 -11.25 -14.00
N VAL A 375 4.14 -11.00 -14.74
CA VAL A 375 4.21 -11.26 -16.19
C VAL A 375 4.01 -12.75 -16.46
N ARG A 376 4.71 -13.62 -15.73
CA ARG A 376 4.59 -15.09 -15.87
C ARG A 376 3.16 -15.55 -15.65
N ALA A 377 2.52 -15.13 -14.55
CA ALA A 377 1.20 -15.63 -14.15
C ALA A 377 0.03 -15.02 -14.95
N ARG A 378 0.14 -13.76 -15.38
CA ARG A 378 -0.97 -13.05 -16.04
C ARG A 378 -0.88 -13.03 -17.56
N PHE A 379 0.32 -13.21 -18.11
CA PHE A 379 0.55 -13.08 -19.54
C PHE A 379 1.07 -14.39 -20.15
N ILE A 380 2.19 -14.92 -19.65
CA ILE A 380 2.85 -16.06 -20.29
C ILE A 380 2.07 -17.37 -20.07
N LEU A 381 1.84 -17.75 -18.82
CA LEU A 381 1.21 -19.03 -18.48
C LEU A 381 -0.20 -19.21 -19.07
N PRO A 382 -1.12 -18.25 -18.99
CA PRO A 382 -2.47 -18.45 -19.54
C PRO A 382 -2.47 -18.69 -21.05
N ARG A 383 -1.58 -18.01 -21.79
CA ARG A 383 -1.46 -18.15 -23.25
C ARG A 383 -0.88 -19.51 -23.61
N SER A 384 0.24 -19.89 -23.00
CA SER A 384 0.89 -21.17 -23.28
C SER A 384 -0.01 -22.34 -22.89
N GLN A 385 -0.67 -22.28 -21.72
CA GLN A 385 -1.63 -23.31 -21.28
C GLN A 385 -2.80 -23.43 -22.26
N THR A 386 -3.36 -22.31 -22.73
CA THR A 386 -4.46 -22.35 -23.72
C THR A 386 -4.03 -23.06 -25.01
N ALA A 387 -2.83 -22.78 -25.53
CA ALA A 387 -2.33 -23.43 -26.75
C ALA A 387 -2.01 -24.91 -26.53
N VAL A 388 -1.38 -25.25 -25.40
CA VAL A 388 -1.09 -26.65 -25.03
C VAL A 388 -2.39 -27.44 -24.89
N GLU A 389 -3.39 -26.92 -24.16
CA GLU A 389 -4.70 -27.56 -24.01
C GLU A 389 -5.42 -27.74 -25.35
N PHE A 390 -5.33 -26.77 -26.25
CA PHE A 390 -5.90 -26.88 -27.59
C PHE A 390 -5.27 -28.03 -28.39
N LEU A 391 -3.93 -28.13 -28.37
CA LEU A 391 -3.21 -29.18 -29.09
C LEU A 391 -3.43 -30.56 -28.46
N SER A 392 -3.35 -30.68 -27.14
CA SER A 392 -3.54 -31.94 -26.40
C SER A 392 -4.94 -32.52 -26.56
N ASN A 393 -5.97 -31.67 -26.67
CA ASN A 393 -7.35 -32.10 -26.84
C ASN A 393 -7.75 -32.32 -28.32
N ARG A 394 -6.83 -32.13 -29.27
CA ARG A 394 -7.12 -32.26 -30.69
C ARG A 394 -7.33 -33.74 -31.06
N PRO A 395 -8.45 -34.10 -31.72
CA PRO A 395 -8.63 -35.45 -32.23
C PRO A 395 -7.60 -35.73 -33.34
N ASN A 396 -6.95 -36.90 -33.27
CA ASN A 396 -5.94 -37.36 -34.23
C ASN A 396 -4.70 -36.45 -34.34
N LEU A 397 -4.19 -35.91 -33.23
CA LEU A 397 -2.90 -35.22 -33.22
C LEU A 397 -1.79 -36.18 -33.72
N PRO A 398 -0.95 -35.79 -34.71
CA PRO A 398 0.16 -36.63 -35.16
C PRO A 398 1.10 -37.02 -34.02
N ALA A 399 1.56 -38.27 -33.98
CA ALA A 399 2.39 -38.78 -32.89
C ALA A 399 3.70 -37.97 -32.71
N GLU A 400 4.32 -37.54 -33.81
CA GLU A 400 5.52 -36.68 -33.78
C GLU A 400 5.22 -35.31 -33.16
N THR A 401 4.06 -34.72 -33.45
CA THR A 401 3.62 -33.46 -32.83
C THR A 401 3.28 -33.64 -31.36
N ALA A 402 2.74 -34.80 -30.97
CA ALA A 402 2.48 -35.11 -29.56
C ALA A 402 3.80 -35.21 -28.76
N LEU A 403 4.81 -35.89 -29.30
CA LEU A 403 6.14 -35.97 -28.70
C LEU A 403 6.82 -34.60 -28.61
N TRP A 404 6.76 -33.81 -29.68
CA TRP A 404 7.24 -32.42 -29.67
C TRP A 404 6.53 -31.58 -28.61
N LEU A 405 5.21 -31.76 -28.44
CA LEU A 405 4.44 -30.99 -27.47
C LEU A 405 4.90 -31.29 -26.03
N ASP A 406 5.19 -32.56 -25.73
CA ASP A 406 5.76 -32.96 -24.44
C ASP A 406 7.15 -32.31 -24.21
N GLU A 407 8.03 -32.38 -25.20
CA GLU A 407 9.37 -31.74 -25.15
C GLU A 407 9.28 -30.21 -25.01
N TYR A 408 8.37 -29.57 -25.73
CA TYR A 408 8.11 -28.13 -25.64
C TYR A 408 7.60 -27.74 -24.25
N VAL A 409 6.63 -28.48 -23.70
CA VAL A 409 6.11 -28.22 -22.35
C VAL A 409 7.21 -28.34 -21.31
N GLU A 410 8.08 -29.35 -21.43
CA GLU A 410 9.24 -29.51 -20.55
C GLU A 410 10.20 -28.32 -20.69
N ALA A 411 10.62 -27.96 -21.91
CA ALA A 411 11.54 -26.85 -22.16
C ALA A 411 10.97 -25.50 -21.70
N ALA A 412 9.69 -25.23 -21.93
CA ALA A 412 9.00 -24.04 -21.46
C ALA A 412 8.99 -23.99 -19.93
N ASN A 413 8.69 -25.10 -19.25
CA ASN A 413 8.71 -25.17 -17.79
C ASN A 413 10.12 -24.95 -17.22
N ILE A 414 11.15 -25.56 -17.82
CA ILE A 414 12.55 -25.34 -17.45
C ILE A 414 12.93 -23.86 -17.61
N THR A 415 12.56 -23.24 -18.73
CA THR A 415 12.81 -21.82 -19.00
C THR A 415 12.18 -20.92 -17.94
N LEU A 416 10.88 -21.11 -17.66
CA LEU A 416 10.16 -20.32 -16.66
C LEU A 416 10.72 -20.54 -15.24
N ALA A 417 11.14 -21.77 -14.93
CA ALA A 417 11.76 -22.10 -13.65
C ALA A 417 13.15 -21.45 -13.49
N ALA A 418 13.99 -21.48 -14.52
CA ALA A 418 15.32 -20.88 -14.51
C ALA A 418 15.25 -19.37 -14.30
N ILE A 419 14.39 -18.66 -15.05
CA ILE A 419 14.18 -17.22 -14.88
C ILE A 419 13.64 -16.91 -13.48
N SER A 420 12.69 -17.72 -12.97
CA SER A 420 12.21 -17.60 -11.60
C SER A 420 13.31 -17.76 -10.56
N ALA A 421 14.16 -18.78 -10.68
CA ALA A 421 15.27 -19.01 -9.77
C ALA A 421 16.27 -17.85 -9.79
N PHE A 422 16.62 -17.34 -10.98
CA PHE A 422 17.51 -16.20 -11.13
C PHE A 422 16.99 -14.95 -10.40
N TYR A 423 15.74 -14.54 -10.66
CA TYR A 423 15.16 -13.37 -9.99
C TYR A 423 14.92 -13.59 -8.50
N GLN A 424 14.57 -14.82 -8.09
CA GLN A 424 14.38 -15.16 -6.68
C GLN A 424 15.70 -15.05 -5.90
N GLU A 425 16.80 -15.54 -6.46
CA GLU A 425 18.14 -15.44 -5.87
C GLU A 425 18.57 -13.97 -5.71
N GLN A 426 18.34 -13.13 -6.72
CA GLN A 426 18.62 -11.70 -6.61
C GLN A 426 17.78 -11.03 -5.53
N ALA A 427 16.49 -11.34 -5.45
CA ALA A 427 15.59 -10.79 -4.45
C ALA A 427 15.98 -11.25 -3.03
N ALA A 428 16.39 -12.50 -2.85
CA ALA A 428 16.89 -13.03 -1.58
C ALA A 428 18.19 -12.32 -1.14
N LYS A 429 19.16 -12.15 -2.05
CA LYS A 429 20.40 -11.39 -1.79
C LYS A 429 20.11 -9.93 -1.41
N ARG A 430 19.21 -9.27 -2.14
CA ARG A 430 18.81 -7.88 -1.85
C ARG A 430 18.15 -7.76 -0.48
N THR A 431 17.22 -8.65 -0.16
CA THR A 431 16.54 -8.72 1.14
C THR A 431 17.55 -8.83 2.28
N LYS A 432 18.50 -9.77 2.15
CA LYS A 432 19.55 -9.97 3.14
C LYS A 432 20.43 -8.73 3.32
N ARG A 433 20.86 -8.10 2.21
CA ARG A 433 21.65 -6.86 2.27
C ARG A 433 20.90 -5.75 3.00
N ILE A 434 19.61 -5.53 2.69
CA ILE A 434 18.82 -4.48 3.37
C ILE A 434 18.74 -4.76 4.89
N GLN A 435 18.53 -6.02 5.28
CA GLN A 435 18.48 -6.42 6.69
C GLN A 435 19.83 -6.20 7.39
N GLU A 436 20.95 -6.57 6.74
CA GLU A 436 22.30 -6.34 7.25
C GLU A 436 22.62 -4.85 7.37
N THR A 437 22.27 -4.03 6.37
CA THR A 437 22.41 -2.56 6.41
C THR A 437 21.60 -1.99 7.58
N ALA A 438 20.36 -2.43 7.78
CA ALA A 438 19.52 -1.96 8.87
C ALA A 438 20.10 -2.30 10.25
N ALA A 439 20.55 -3.54 10.45
CA ALA A 439 21.19 -3.96 11.71
C ALA A 439 22.53 -3.25 11.96
N ALA A 440 23.29 -2.94 10.91
CA ALA A 440 24.53 -2.17 11.01
C ALA A 440 24.27 -0.66 11.26
N ALA A 441 23.17 -0.13 10.73
CA ALA A 441 22.73 1.23 11.00
C ALA A 441 22.35 1.38 12.47
N ASP A 442 21.60 0.40 12.98
CA ASP A 442 21.12 0.34 14.35
C ASP A 442 20.91 -1.12 14.85
N PRO A 443 21.68 -1.58 15.85
CA PRO A 443 21.57 -2.95 16.35
C PRO A 443 20.18 -3.31 16.91
N ASP A 444 19.43 -2.32 17.42
CA ASP A 444 18.09 -2.56 17.96
C ASP A 444 17.08 -3.01 16.88
N TRP A 445 17.35 -2.71 15.61
CA TRP A 445 16.47 -3.05 14.49
C TRP A 445 16.59 -4.50 14.04
N GLN A 446 17.59 -5.23 14.54
CA GLN A 446 17.76 -6.64 14.22
C GLN A 446 16.54 -7.44 14.68
N ALA A 447 15.92 -8.15 13.72
CA ALA A 447 14.78 -9.02 13.95
C ALA A 447 14.86 -10.28 13.07
N LYS A 448 13.92 -11.20 13.23
CA LYS A 448 13.97 -12.52 12.57
C LYS A 448 13.79 -12.42 11.06
N THR A 449 12.89 -11.54 10.61
CA THR A 449 12.53 -11.35 9.20
C THR A 449 12.78 -9.90 8.80
N LEU A 450 12.94 -9.62 7.51
CA LEU A 450 13.06 -8.26 7.01
C LEU A 450 11.82 -7.42 7.30
N SER A 451 10.62 -8.03 7.28
CA SER A 451 9.37 -7.34 7.63
C SER A 451 9.36 -6.89 9.08
N GLN A 452 9.81 -7.76 10.00
CA GLN A 452 9.95 -7.39 11.41
C GLN A 452 11.02 -6.30 11.59
N THR A 453 12.17 -6.40 10.91
CA THR A 453 13.20 -5.35 10.96
C THR A 453 12.67 -4.01 10.47
N ALA A 454 11.91 -3.98 9.38
CA ALA A 454 11.31 -2.76 8.85
C ALA A 454 10.27 -2.15 9.81
N VAL A 455 9.36 -2.97 10.36
CA VAL A 455 8.36 -2.51 11.34
C VAL A 455 9.02 -2.03 12.63
N ARG A 456 10.01 -2.78 13.14
CA ARG A 456 10.76 -2.43 14.35
C ARG A 456 11.51 -1.12 14.19
N ALA A 457 12.16 -0.90 13.05
CA ALA A 457 12.88 0.34 12.78
C ALA A 457 11.95 1.56 12.88
N LEU A 458 10.77 1.47 12.28
CA LEU A 458 9.78 2.53 12.29
C LEU A 458 9.16 2.75 13.69
N ARG A 459 8.67 1.69 14.35
CA ARG A 459 7.99 1.84 15.65
C ARG A 459 8.91 2.23 16.82
N SER A 460 10.22 2.03 16.65
CA SER A 460 11.24 2.42 17.64
C SER A 460 11.82 3.81 17.41
N THR A 461 11.35 4.53 16.38
CA THR A 461 11.82 5.87 16.04
C THR A 461 10.90 6.93 16.66
N ALA A 462 11.48 7.84 17.44
CA ALA A 462 10.77 8.97 18.03
C ALA A 462 10.02 9.80 16.97
N GLY A 463 8.85 10.33 17.35
CA GLY A 463 7.93 11.01 16.45
C GLY A 463 6.98 10.09 15.67
N ILE A 464 7.21 8.76 15.61
CA ILE A 464 6.26 7.82 14.99
C ILE A 464 5.31 7.25 16.06
N THR A 465 3.99 7.34 15.80
CA THR A 465 2.97 6.84 16.74
C THR A 465 2.56 5.40 16.40
N SER A 466 2.31 5.09 15.12
CA SER A 466 1.96 3.73 14.71
C SER A 466 2.34 3.44 13.25
N VAL A 467 2.64 2.18 12.96
CA VAL A 467 3.05 1.68 11.64
C VAL A 467 1.90 0.90 11.00
N LEU A 468 1.38 1.36 9.88
CA LEU A 468 0.23 0.74 9.21
C LEU A 468 0.66 -0.39 8.29
N VAL A 469 0.38 -1.62 8.69
CA VAL A 469 0.80 -2.81 7.94
C VAL A 469 -0.39 -3.45 7.22
N GLY A 470 -0.23 -3.69 5.91
CA GLY A 470 -1.19 -4.41 5.07
C GLY A 470 -1.22 -5.92 5.34
N MET A 471 -1.56 -6.33 6.56
CA MET A 471 -1.52 -7.71 7.05
C MET A 471 -2.77 -8.51 6.62
N ARG A 472 -2.96 -8.66 5.30
CA ARG A 472 -4.17 -9.24 4.67
C ARG A 472 -4.36 -10.75 4.88
N GLN A 473 -3.46 -11.42 5.56
CA GLN A 473 -3.50 -12.86 5.82
C GLN A 473 -3.03 -13.13 7.25
N GLN A 474 -3.58 -14.16 7.91
CA GLN A 474 -3.22 -14.52 9.28
C GLN A 474 -1.70 -14.68 9.51
N PRO A 475 -0.90 -15.30 8.62
CA PRO A 475 0.55 -15.38 8.81
C PRO A 475 1.22 -13.99 8.89
N TYR A 476 0.70 -12.99 8.17
CA TYR A 476 1.25 -11.63 8.22
C TYR A 476 0.89 -10.93 9.53
N VAL A 477 -0.32 -11.19 10.05
CA VAL A 477 -0.73 -10.71 11.37
C VAL A 477 0.18 -11.30 12.43
N LEU A 478 0.40 -12.62 12.40
CA LEU A 478 1.27 -13.32 13.34
C LEU A 478 2.73 -12.83 13.29
N ASP A 479 3.27 -12.55 12.11
CA ASP A 479 4.62 -12.00 11.95
C ASP A 479 4.78 -10.63 12.63
N VAL A 480 3.79 -9.74 12.46
CA VAL A 480 3.79 -8.41 13.10
C VAL A 480 3.60 -8.53 14.61
N LEU A 481 2.67 -9.38 15.07
CA LEU A 481 2.43 -9.61 16.49
C LEU A 481 3.68 -10.18 17.20
N ALA A 482 4.42 -11.07 16.52
CA ALA A 482 5.67 -11.62 17.07
C ALA A 482 6.72 -10.53 17.32
N ASP A 483 6.80 -9.50 16.47
CA ASP A 483 7.68 -8.36 16.74
C ASP A 483 7.12 -7.42 17.82
N LEU A 484 5.82 -7.12 17.80
CA LEU A 484 5.19 -6.23 18.78
C LEU A 484 5.28 -6.74 20.23
N ALA A 485 5.37 -8.06 20.41
CA ALA A 485 5.59 -8.68 21.71
C ALA A 485 7.02 -8.46 22.27
N LEU A 486 7.95 -7.99 21.43
CA LEU A 486 9.33 -7.71 21.82
C LEU A 486 9.51 -6.21 22.12
N PRO A 487 9.94 -5.82 23.32
CA PRO A 487 10.16 -4.43 23.65
C PRO A 487 11.35 -3.88 22.86
N VAL A 488 11.22 -2.64 22.38
CA VAL A 488 12.30 -1.89 21.74
C VAL A 488 12.26 -0.45 22.25
N PRO A 489 13.40 0.15 22.63
CA PRO A 489 13.41 1.53 23.09
C PRO A 489 12.96 2.50 21.99
N LEU A 490 12.02 3.39 22.33
CA LEU A 490 11.69 4.55 21.50
C LEU A 490 12.78 5.60 21.67
N GLN A 491 13.50 5.91 20.59
CA GLN A 491 14.65 6.81 20.62
C GLN A 491 14.70 7.71 19.39
N ASN A 492 15.44 8.82 19.48
CA ASN A 492 15.82 9.57 18.31
C ASN A 492 16.84 8.75 17.50
N ARG A 493 16.43 8.32 16.30
CA ARG A 493 17.24 7.50 15.39
C ARG A 493 17.68 8.24 14.13
N ALA A 494 17.78 9.58 14.19
CA ALA A 494 18.16 10.39 13.03
C ALA A 494 19.48 9.94 12.39
N ALA A 495 20.50 9.65 13.20
CA ALA A 495 21.79 9.14 12.70
C ALA A 495 21.65 7.78 12.00
N SER A 496 20.84 6.87 12.54
CA SER A 496 20.57 5.55 11.94
C SER A 496 19.86 5.68 10.60
N TRP A 497 18.85 6.57 10.51
CA TRP A 497 18.15 6.85 9.25
C TRP A 497 19.03 7.52 8.20
N GLN A 498 19.97 8.38 8.60
CA GLN A 498 20.95 8.96 7.66
C GLN A 498 21.88 7.89 7.07
N LYS A 499 22.29 6.88 7.86
CA LYS A 499 23.05 5.72 7.34
C LYS A 499 22.23 4.94 6.30
N MET A 500 20.93 4.73 6.55
CA MET A 500 20.04 4.05 5.61
C MET A 500 19.89 4.82 4.29
N LYS A 501 19.73 6.15 4.36
CA LYS A 501 19.64 7.01 3.17
C LYS A 501 20.85 6.82 2.24
N GLY A 502 22.06 6.86 2.80
CA GLY A 502 23.30 6.71 2.02
C GLY A 502 23.51 5.34 1.35
N ASP A 503 22.84 4.27 1.80
CA ASP A 503 22.85 2.98 1.11
C ASP A 503 21.73 2.88 0.07
N SER A 504 20.56 3.51 0.31
CA SER A 504 19.46 3.54 -0.66
C SER A 504 19.77 4.33 -1.94
N GLU A 505 20.73 5.26 -1.88
CA GLU A 505 21.21 6.05 -3.01
C GLU A 505 22.33 5.36 -3.82
N LYS A 506 22.81 4.19 -3.37
CA LYS A 506 23.85 3.38 -4.03
C LYS A 506 23.26 2.15 -4.71
#